data_AF-A0A5M6CE85-F1
#
_entry.id   AF-A0A5M6CE85-F1
#
_cell.length_a   1.000
_cell.length_b   1.000
_cell.length_c   1.000
_cell.angle_alpha   90.00
_cell.angle_beta   90.00
_cell.angle_gamma   90.00
#
_symmetry.space_group_name_H-M   'P 1'
#
loop_
_entity.id
_entity.type
_entity.pdbx_description
1 polymer ?
#
loop_
_entity_poly.entity_id
_entity_poly.type
_entity_poly.pdbx_seq_one_letter_code
_entity_poly.pdbx_strand_id
1 'polypeptide(L)'
;MIKHQHISDDKIDAAKQLEKENKPEEAEKAYLEIIKEIPAAYEAYNRLLIIYRKQKAYRKELATVNKLSELLRPKSLINKNNG
;
A
#
# COMPACT_ATOMS: atom_id res chain seq x y z
N MET A 1 -1.99 7.51 -23.04
CA MET A 1 -2.21 7.15 -21.63
C MET A 1 -0.88 6.73 -21.01
N ILE A 2 -0.04 7.62 -20.45
CA ILE A 2 1.32 7.18 -20.02
C ILE A 2 1.90 7.94 -18.78
N LYS A 3 1.39 9.10 -18.35
CA LYS A 3 2.07 9.87 -17.27
C LYS A 3 1.98 9.26 -15.86
N HIS A 4 0.87 8.61 -15.50
CA HIS A 4 0.70 8.10 -14.13
C HIS A 4 1.49 6.81 -13.85
N GLN A 5 1.71 5.97 -14.87
CA GLN A 5 2.42 4.70 -14.74
C GLN A 5 3.92 4.89 -14.47
N HIS A 6 4.58 5.80 -15.19
CA HIS A 6 6.01 6.05 -14.97
C HIS A 6 6.29 6.70 -13.61
N ILE A 7 5.43 7.63 -13.17
CA ILE A 7 5.59 8.28 -11.86
C ILE A 7 5.39 7.28 -10.71
N SER A 8 4.47 6.31 -10.86
CA SER A 8 4.28 5.28 -9.83
C SER A 8 5.47 4.35 -9.73
N ASP A 9 6.05 3.95 -10.85
CA ASP A 9 7.15 2.99 -10.89
C ASP A 9 8.41 3.59 -10.25
N ASP A 10 8.74 4.84 -10.58
CA ASP A 10 9.87 5.57 -9.98
C ASP A 10 9.74 5.72 -8.46
N LYS A 11 8.53 6.03 -7.96
CA LYS A 11 8.27 6.15 -6.52
C LYS A 11 8.34 4.81 -5.81
N ILE A 12 7.85 3.74 -6.43
CA ILE A 12 7.94 2.38 -5.90
C ILE A 12 9.41 1.96 -5.78
N ASP A 13 10.24 2.23 -6.79
CA ASP A 13 11.64 1.85 -6.75
C ASP A 13 12.45 2.65 -5.73
N ALA A 14 12.15 3.94 -5.55
CA ALA A 14 12.70 4.74 -4.45
C ALA A 14 12.32 4.17 -3.07
N ALA A 15 11.06 3.76 -2.88
CA ALA A 15 10.61 3.14 -1.63
C ALA A 15 11.29 1.78 -1.37
N LYS A 16 11.50 0.95 -2.41
CA LYS A 16 12.27 -0.29 -2.32
C LYS A 16 13.73 -0.04 -1.95
N GLN A 17 14.32 1.06 -2.43
CA GLN A 17 15.69 1.41 -2.10
C GLN A 17 15.84 1.72 -0.60
N LEU A 18 14.88 2.43 0.00
CA LEU A 18 14.84 2.64 1.45
C LEU A 18 14.76 1.32 2.24
N GLU A 19 14.01 0.33 1.75
CA GLU A 19 14.01 -1.01 2.36
C GLU A 19 15.38 -1.69 2.27
N LYS A 20 16.07 -1.59 1.13
CA LYS A 20 17.41 -2.16 0.94
C LYS A 20 18.45 -1.50 1.85
N GLU A 21 18.27 -0.22 2.12
CA GLU A 21 19.10 0.55 3.07
C GLU A 21 18.76 0.29 4.54
N ASN A 22 17.86 -0.67 4.82
CA ASN A 22 17.41 -1.02 6.16
C ASN A 22 16.77 0.18 6.90
N LYS A 23 16.03 1.02 6.16
CA LYS A 23 15.22 2.14 6.67
C LYS A 23 13.72 1.82 6.53
N PRO A 24 13.19 0.83 7.26
CA PRO A 24 11.84 0.35 7.04
C PRO A 24 10.76 1.39 7.39
N GLU A 25 11.00 2.32 8.31
CA GLU A 25 10.06 3.40 8.64
C GLU A 25 9.95 4.44 7.52
N GLU A 26 11.05 4.74 6.83
CA GLU A 26 11.04 5.64 5.67
C GLU A 26 10.36 4.97 4.47
N ALA A 27 10.67 3.69 4.23
CA ALA A 27 10.00 2.89 3.21
C ALA A 27 8.48 2.81 3.47
N GLU A 28 8.07 2.58 4.72
CA GLU A 28 6.66 2.58 5.13
C GLU A 28 5.96 3.89 4.72
N LYS A 29 6.54 5.03 5.07
CA LYS A 29 6.00 6.35 4.73
C LYS A 29 5.86 6.52 3.22
N ALA A 30 6.89 6.16 2.45
CA ALA A 30 6.88 6.26 1.00
C ALA A 30 5.76 5.42 0.36
N TYR A 31 5.59 4.16 0.81
CA TYR A 31 4.49 3.32 0.30
C TYR A 31 3.11 3.85 0.69
N LEU A 32 2.96 4.39 1.90
CA LEU A 32 1.69 5.01 2.32
C LEU A 32 1.36 6.25 1.49
N GLU A 33 2.35 7.04 1.07
CA GLU A 33 2.16 8.17 0.15
C GLU A 33 1.72 7.70 -1.24
N ILE A 34 2.39 6.68 -1.79
CA ILE A 34 2.00 6.08 -3.08
C ILE A 34 0.55 5.60 -3.04
N ILE A 35 0.13 4.93 -1.96
CA ILE A 35 -1.24 4.45 -1.80
C ILE A 35 -2.26 5.59 -1.66
N LYS A 36 -1.87 6.75 -1.10
CA LYS A 36 -2.76 7.92 -1.01
C LYS A 36 -3.00 8.52 -2.39
N GLU A 37 -1.97 8.63 -3.20
CA GLU A 37 -2.07 9.18 -4.56
C GLU A 37 -2.73 8.20 -5.53
N ILE A 38 -2.37 6.91 -5.42
CA ILE A 38 -2.82 5.84 -6.29
C ILE A 38 -3.36 4.71 -5.40
N PRO A 39 -4.65 4.79 -5.01
CA PRO A 39 -5.25 3.76 -4.17
C PRO A 39 -5.14 2.34 -4.73
N ALA A 40 -5.03 2.18 -6.06
CA ALA A 40 -4.86 0.88 -6.73
C ALA A 40 -3.40 0.42 -6.93
N ALA A 41 -2.44 1.04 -6.25
CA ALA A 41 -1.04 0.62 -6.29
C ALA A 41 -0.80 -0.65 -5.46
N TYR A 42 -1.22 -1.81 -5.99
CA TYR A 42 -1.15 -3.11 -5.31
C TYR A 42 0.27 -3.48 -4.84
N GLU A 43 1.29 -3.08 -5.60
CA GLU A 43 2.68 -3.33 -5.22
C GLU A 43 3.04 -2.63 -3.90
N ALA A 44 2.63 -1.37 -3.69
CA ALA A 44 2.86 -0.66 -2.44
C ALA A 44 2.20 -1.36 -1.24
N TYR A 45 0.97 -1.86 -1.40
CA TYR A 45 0.31 -2.66 -0.36
C TYR A 45 1.11 -3.92 -0.05
N ASN A 46 1.54 -4.66 -1.08
CA ASN A 46 2.32 -5.89 -0.89
C ASN A 46 3.63 -5.64 -0.14
N ARG A 47 4.33 -4.56 -0.47
CA ARG A 47 5.57 -4.18 0.21
C ARG A 47 5.34 -3.80 1.67
N LEU A 48 4.29 -3.04 1.99
CA LEU A 48 3.89 -2.74 3.37
C LEU A 48 3.60 -4.02 4.18
N LEU A 49 2.87 -4.97 3.60
CA LEU A 49 2.59 -6.24 4.28
C LEU A 49 3.89 -7.01 4.60
N ILE A 50 4.86 -7.02 3.70
CA ILE A 50 6.17 -7.65 3.94
C ILE A 50 6.91 -6.96 5.08
N ILE A 51 6.97 -5.62 5.08
CA ILE A 51 7.61 -4.82 6.13
C ILE A 51 6.96 -5.12 7.49
N TYR A 52 5.63 -5.04 7.57
CA TYR A 52 4.90 -5.25 8.82
C TYR A 52 5.04 -6.69 9.35
N ARG A 53 5.06 -7.70 8.48
CA ARG A 53 5.34 -9.09 8.88
C ARG A 53 6.72 -9.25 9.50
N LYS A 54 7.76 -8.68 8.86
CA LYS A 54 9.14 -8.72 9.36
C LYS A 54 9.28 -8.05 10.73
N GLN A 55 8.59 -6.92 10.92
CA GLN A 55 8.57 -6.17 12.18
C GLN A 55 7.59 -6.73 13.23
N LYS A 56 6.81 -7.76 12.90
CA LYS A 56 5.72 -8.28 13.74
C LYS A 56 4.68 -7.20 14.10
N ALA A 57 4.50 -6.22 13.23
CA ALA A 57 3.55 -5.12 13.39
C ALA A 57 2.12 -5.53 12.96
N TYR A 58 1.57 -6.56 13.60
CA TYR A 58 0.33 -7.22 13.18
C TYR A 58 -0.88 -6.30 13.08
N ARG A 59 -0.96 -5.26 13.92
CA ARG A 59 -2.04 -4.26 13.86
C ARG A 59 -2.00 -3.47 12.56
N LYS A 60 -0.80 -3.05 12.13
CA LYS A 60 -0.62 -2.33 10.86
C LYS A 60 -0.88 -3.25 9.67
N GLU A 61 -0.38 -4.49 9.74
CA GLU A 61 -0.66 -5.51 8.72
C GLU A 61 -2.17 -5.71 8.51
N LEU A 62 -2.92 -5.94 9.59
CA LEU A 62 -4.37 -6.14 9.52
C LEU A 62 -5.09 -4.91 8.95
N ALA A 63 -4.69 -3.70 9.36
CA ALA A 63 -5.26 -2.47 8.82
C ALA A 63 -5.00 -2.34 7.30
N THR A 64 -3.81 -2.71 6.83
CA THR A 64 -3.45 -2.70 5.41
C THR A 64 -4.23 -3.74 4.61
N VAL A 65 -4.40 -4.96 5.15
CA VAL A 65 -5.25 -5.99 4.53
C VAL A 65 -6.70 -5.52 4.42
N ASN A 66 -7.26 -4.95 5.48
CA ASN A 66 -8.64 -4.45 5.49
C ASN A 66 -8.83 -3.37 4.42
N LYS A 67 -7.95 -2.37 4.38
CA LYS A 67 -7.99 -1.31 3.36
C LYS A 67 -7.92 -1.87 1.93
N LEU A 68 -7.03 -2.84 1.69
CA LEU A 68 -6.91 -3.48 0.39
C LEU A 68 -8.18 -4.27 0.03
N SER A 69 -8.77 -4.97 0.99
CA SER A 69 -10.02 -5.72 0.79
C SER A 69 -11.21 -4.82 0.49
N GLU A 70 -11.27 -3.63 1.11
CA GLU A 70 -12.30 -2.62 0.85
C GLU A 70 -12.17 -2.07 -0.56
N LEU A 71 -10.94 -1.78 -1.00
CA LEU A 71 -10.66 -1.31 -2.35
C LEU A 71 -11.07 -2.34 -3.41
N LEU A 72 -10.79 -3.62 -3.15
CA LEU A 72 -11.13 -4.73 -4.05
C LEU A 72 -12.61 -5.12 -4.00
N ARG A 73 -13.35 -4.64 -2.99
CA ARG A 73 -14.75 -5.02 -2.81
C ARG A 73 -15.59 -4.43 -3.95
N PRO A 74 -16.37 -5.26 -4.68
CA PRO A 74 -17.32 -4.77 -5.66
C PRO A 74 -18.28 -3.75 -5.03
N LYS A 75 -18.53 -2.62 -5.71
CA LYS A 75 -19.46 -1.58 -5.22
C LYS A 75 -20.85 -2.11 -4.90
N SER A 76 -21.30 -3.17 -5.60
CA SER A 76 -22.56 -3.87 -5.34
C SER A 76 -22.65 -4.49 -3.94
N LEU A 77 -21.52 -4.73 -3.27
CA LEU A 77 -21.45 -5.29 -1.92
C LEU A 77 -21.26 -4.23 -0.82
N ILE A 78 -21.06 -2.97 -1.18
CA ILE A 78 -20.83 -1.86 -0.22
C ILE A 78 -22.18 -1.32 0.32
N ASN A 79 -23.28 -1.54 -0.39
CA ASN A 79 -24.57 -0.88 -0.14
C ASN A 79 -25.52 -1.58 0.84
N LYS A 80 -25.05 -2.46 1.73
CA LYS A 80 -25.94 -3.24 2.63
C LYS A 80 -25.99 -2.85 4.11
N ASN A 81 -25.15 -1.92 4.58
CA ASN A 81 -25.07 -1.60 6.02
C ASN A 81 -25.17 -0.08 6.34
N ASN A 82 -25.98 0.68 5.59
CA ASN A 82 -26.35 2.05 5.96
C ASN A 82 -27.88 2.16 5.95
N GLY A 83 -28.51 1.68 7.02
CA GLY A 83 -29.95 1.78 7.30
C GLY A 83 -30.18 1.48 8.77
#